data_AF-A0A8T6L9W9-F1
#
_entry.id   AF-A0A8T6L9W9-F1
#
_cell.length_a   1.000
_cell.length_b   1.000
_cell.length_c   1.000
_cell.angle_alpha   90.00
_cell.angle_beta   90.00
_cell.angle_gamma   90.00
#
_symmetry.space_group_name_H-M   'P 1'
#
loop_
_entity.id
_entity.type
_entity.pdbx_description
1 polymer ?
#
loop_
_entity_poly.entity_id
_entity_poly.type
_entity_poly.pdbx_seq_one_letter_code
_entity_poly.pdbx_strand_id
1 'polypeptide(L)'
;MSRRFSKLAPATVAAAFWLIAAPASAQLELHYQRGSILNPFSAASEPTHIFTLQHAGGWRAGGSFFFLDYSTDGVADGFNDRDLYGEWYPTLSLGSLAEGGVGFGPVNDIRLVAGVNLGIQSKVVKYVPGVELGWNIPGFIFVNTILGGFIDASSGLDGGGAPSTGDSFNFDVSWLSVFQLGGQSFSFTGHAEYMGAVT
;
A
#
# COMPACT_ATOMS: atom_id res chain seq x y z
N MET A 1 2.42 -9.32 -45.48
CA MET A 1 3.05 -8.18 -44.78
C MET A 1 2.50 -8.13 -43.36
N SER A 2 3.09 -8.88 -42.42
CA SER A 2 2.64 -8.95 -41.02
C SER A 2 3.71 -8.33 -40.13
N ARG A 3 3.42 -7.16 -39.55
CA ARG A 3 4.31 -6.54 -38.56
C ARG A 3 4.10 -7.26 -37.24
N ARG A 4 5.06 -8.11 -36.86
CA ARG A 4 5.18 -8.63 -35.50
C ARG A 4 5.50 -7.45 -34.58
N PHE A 5 4.57 -7.09 -33.70
CA PHE A 5 4.88 -6.25 -32.55
C PHE A 5 5.81 -7.05 -31.64
N SER A 6 7.07 -6.61 -31.56
CA SER A 6 8.04 -7.11 -30.61
C SER A 6 7.54 -6.81 -29.20
N LYS A 7 7.42 -7.85 -28.36
CA LYS A 7 7.27 -7.73 -26.91
C LYS A 7 8.43 -6.87 -26.41
N LEU A 8 8.14 -5.63 -26.01
CA LEU A 8 9.05 -4.82 -25.21
C LEU A 8 9.22 -5.55 -23.88
N ALA A 9 10.46 -5.93 -23.56
CA ALA A 9 10.80 -6.50 -22.27
C ALA A 9 10.43 -5.48 -21.18
N PRO A 10 9.64 -5.86 -20.16
CA PRO A 10 9.48 -5.01 -19.01
C PRO A 10 10.74 -5.11 -18.14
N ALA A 11 10.91 -4.11 -17.28
CA ALA A 11 11.75 -4.16 -16.09
C ALA A 11 13.27 -3.90 -16.25
N THR A 12 13.59 -2.64 -16.52
CA THR A 12 14.69 -1.96 -15.79
C THR A 12 14.14 -0.70 -15.13
N VAL A 13 13.21 -0.87 -14.19
CA VAL A 13 12.95 0.11 -13.12
C VAL A 13 13.00 -0.64 -11.78
N ALA A 14 14.09 -1.36 -11.56
CA ALA A 14 14.55 -1.67 -10.21
C ALA A 14 15.61 -0.63 -9.86
N ALA A 15 15.21 0.64 -9.79
CA ALA A 15 16.04 1.63 -9.13
C ALA A 15 15.99 1.29 -7.64
N ALA A 16 17.11 0.80 -7.13
CA ALA A 16 17.26 0.31 -5.78
C ALA A 16 16.89 1.38 -4.74
N PHE A 17 15.66 1.34 -4.23
CA PHE A 17 15.28 1.96 -2.97
C PHE A 17 15.71 1.06 -1.81
N TRP A 18 17.02 0.82 -1.70
CA TRP A 18 17.62 0.26 -0.49
C TRP A 18 18.47 1.34 0.19
N LEU A 19 17.81 2.40 0.65
CA LEU A 19 18.35 3.27 1.69
C LEU A 19 17.75 2.79 3.01
N ILE A 20 18.45 1.88 3.69
CA ILE A 20 18.19 1.62 5.11
C ILE A 20 18.76 2.82 5.87
N ALA A 21 18.02 3.93 5.86
CA ALA A 21 18.20 4.98 6.84
C ALA A 21 17.52 4.50 8.13
N ALA A 22 18.19 4.64 9.28
CA ALA A 22 17.55 4.43 10.56
C ALA A 22 16.31 5.36 10.64
N PRO A 23 15.11 4.84 10.93
CA PRO A 23 13.94 5.68 11.02
C PRO A 23 14.15 6.71 12.14
N ALA A 24 13.87 7.98 11.83
CA ALA A 24 13.78 9.04 12.84
C ALA A 24 12.58 8.80 13.76
N SER A 25 11.54 8.14 13.23
CA SER A 25 10.39 7.62 13.96
C SER A 25 9.88 6.36 13.27
N ALA A 26 9.48 5.35 14.05
CA ALA A 26 8.83 4.16 13.54
C ALA A 26 7.81 3.63 14.56
N GLN A 27 6.71 3.11 14.04
CA GLN A 27 5.69 2.39 14.76
C GLN A 27 5.57 1.01 14.12
N LEU A 28 5.72 -0.04 14.92
CA LEU A 28 5.54 -1.42 14.51
C LEU A 28 4.43 -2.02 15.36
N GLU A 29 3.43 -2.60 14.71
CA GLU A 29 2.25 -3.14 15.35
C GLU A 29 2.00 -4.57 14.90
N LEU A 30 1.54 -5.39 15.83
CA LEU A 30 1.05 -6.74 15.56
C LEU A 30 -0.44 -6.77 15.92
N HIS A 31 -1.27 -7.09 14.94
CA HIS A 31 -2.71 -7.17 15.10
C HIS A 31 -3.16 -8.62 14.95
N TYR A 32 -4.23 -8.97 15.67
CA TYR A 32 -4.95 -10.22 15.47
C TYR A 32 -6.43 -9.89 15.29
N GLN A 33 -6.99 -10.38 14.19
CA GLN A 33 -8.38 -10.17 13.81
C GLN A 33 -9.04 -11.54 13.57
N ARG A 34 -10.35 -11.62 13.85
CA ARG A 34 -11.17 -12.80 13.57
C ARG A 34 -12.51 -12.37 13.03
N GLY A 35 -12.92 -12.94 11.91
CA GLY A 35 -14.18 -12.62 11.24
C GLY A 35 -14.72 -13.80 10.43
N SER A 36 -15.93 -13.65 9.90
CA SER A 36 -16.49 -14.58 8.91
C SER A 36 -16.27 -13.96 7.53
N ILE A 37 -15.39 -14.53 6.72
CA ILE A 37 -15.03 -13.98 5.40
C ILE A 37 -15.76 -14.78 4.33
N LEU A 38 -16.32 -14.09 3.35
CA LEU A 38 -16.96 -14.72 2.19
C LEU A 38 -15.88 -15.17 1.21
N ASN A 39 -15.82 -16.47 0.93
CA ASN A 39 -15.06 -16.99 -0.19
C ASN A 39 -15.78 -16.59 -1.50
N PRO A 40 -15.15 -15.78 -2.36
CA PRO A 40 -15.80 -15.26 -3.58
C PRO A 40 -16.01 -16.34 -4.66
N PHE A 41 -15.37 -17.51 -4.52
CA PHE A 41 -15.45 -18.61 -5.49
C PHE A 41 -16.49 -19.67 -5.12
N SER A 42 -16.70 -19.91 -3.82
CA SER A 42 -17.67 -20.89 -3.32
C SER A 42 -18.94 -20.25 -2.77
N ALA A 43 -18.95 -18.93 -2.54
CA ALA A 43 -19.98 -18.20 -1.80
C ALA A 43 -20.21 -18.72 -0.36
N ALA A 44 -19.34 -19.60 0.13
CA ALA A 44 -19.32 -20.02 1.53
C ALA A 44 -18.68 -18.92 2.38
N SER A 45 -19.11 -18.80 3.64
CA SER A 45 -18.43 -17.93 4.59
C SER A 45 -17.79 -18.76 5.69
N GLU A 46 -16.49 -18.58 5.86
CA GLU A 46 -15.70 -19.34 6.81
C GLU A 46 -15.18 -18.45 7.95
N PRO A 47 -15.11 -18.95 9.18
CA PRO A 47 -14.36 -18.28 10.24
C PRO A 47 -12.88 -18.20 9.87
N THR A 48 -12.39 -16.98 9.66
CA THR A 48 -11.02 -16.69 9.27
C THR A 48 -10.30 -15.92 10.38
N HIS A 49 -9.04 -16.28 10.58
CA HIS A 49 -8.10 -15.60 11.46
C HIS A 49 -7.09 -14.82 10.61
N ILE A 50 -6.84 -13.56 10.95
CA ILE A 50 -5.85 -12.71 10.27
C ILE A 50 -4.85 -12.18 11.30
N PHE A 51 -3.57 -12.34 11.01
CA PHE A 51 -2.47 -11.74 11.76
C PHE A 51 -1.81 -10.69 10.88
N THR A 52 -1.79 -9.44 11.33
CA THR A 52 -1.21 -8.32 10.58
C THR A 52 0.04 -7.82 11.26
N LEU A 53 1.16 -7.77 10.54
CA LEU A 53 2.33 -6.99 10.93
C LEU A 53 2.32 -5.68 10.15
N GLN A 54 2.20 -4.55 10.84
CA GLN A 54 2.15 -3.21 10.22
C GLN A 54 3.30 -2.35 10.70
N HIS A 55 3.95 -1.64 9.78
CA HIS A 55 4.99 -0.66 10.06
C HIS A 55 4.67 0.68 9.40
N ALA A 56 4.73 1.76 10.18
CA ALA A 56 4.74 3.12 9.68
C ALA A 56 5.97 3.84 10.23
N GLY A 57 6.84 4.34 9.35
CA GLY A 57 8.04 5.04 9.79
C GLY A 57 8.53 6.09 8.81
N GLY A 58 9.27 7.06 9.34
CA GLY A 58 9.83 8.19 8.59
C GLY A 58 11.31 8.37 8.89
N TRP A 59 12.03 8.92 7.92
CA TRP A 59 13.41 9.38 8.04
C TRP A 59 13.56 10.73 7.34
N ARG A 60 14.75 11.34 7.41
CA ARG A 60 14.94 12.73 6.95
C ARG A 60 14.51 12.97 5.50
N ALA A 61 14.66 11.99 4.61
CA ALA A 61 14.35 12.19 3.19
C ALA A 61 13.17 11.35 2.70
N GLY A 62 12.36 10.76 3.58
CA GLY A 62 11.25 9.92 3.13
C GLY A 62 10.54 9.15 4.22
N GLY A 63 9.67 8.25 3.79
CA GLY A 63 8.86 7.39 4.66
C GLY A 63 8.75 5.97 4.12
N SER A 64 8.19 5.11 4.96
CA SER A 64 7.89 3.73 4.61
C SER A 64 6.68 3.27 5.41
N PHE A 65 5.59 2.97 4.71
CA PHE A 65 4.44 2.27 5.26
C PHE A 65 4.37 0.87 4.64
N PHE A 66 4.21 -0.16 5.45
CA PHE A 66 3.85 -1.49 4.96
C PHE A 66 2.94 -2.23 5.93
N PHE A 67 2.18 -3.18 5.40
CA PHE A 67 1.55 -4.22 6.20
C PHE A 67 1.69 -5.58 5.51
N LEU A 68 1.66 -6.63 6.33
CA LEU A 68 1.65 -8.02 5.91
C LEU A 68 0.57 -8.76 6.71
N ASP A 69 -0.41 -9.31 5.99
CA ASP A 69 -1.45 -10.17 6.51
C ASP A 69 -1.10 -11.63 6.27
N TYR A 70 -1.23 -12.43 7.32
CA TYR A 70 -1.35 -13.88 7.24
C TYR A 70 -2.78 -14.28 7.59
N SER A 71 -3.51 -14.85 6.62
CA SER A 71 -4.87 -15.34 6.82
C SER A 71 -4.93 -16.87 6.84
N THR A 72 -5.75 -17.42 7.73
CA THR A 72 -6.03 -18.85 7.79
C THR A 72 -7.49 -19.08 8.18
N ASP A 73 -8.20 -19.87 7.39
CA ASP A 73 -9.44 -20.52 7.79
C ASP A 73 -9.22 -22.03 7.91
N GLY A 74 -10.09 -22.70 8.64
CA GLY A 74 -9.92 -24.12 8.96
C GLY A 74 -10.26 -25.07 7.81
N VAL A 75 -10.44 -24.55 6.60
CA VAL A 75 -10.93 -25.26 5.43
C VAL A 75 -9.80 -25.35 4.40
N ALA A 76 -9.82 -26.41 3.59
CA ALA A 76 -8.85 -26.62 2.52
C ALA A 76 -9.57 -26.49 1.19
N ASP A 77 -9.91 -25.25 0.81
CA ASP A 77 -10.64 -24.94 -0.42
C ASP A 77 -9.84 -24.05 -1.40
N GLY A 78 -8.60 -23.70 -1.03
CA GLY A 78 -7.70 -22.89 -1.85
C GLY A 78 -7.93 -21.39 -1.72
N PHE A 79 -8.73 -20.96 -0.74
CA PHE A 79 -8.94 -19.56 -0.39
C PHE A 79 -8.73 -19.38 1.11
N ASN A 80 -7.84 -18.46 1.51
CA ASN A 80 -7.53 -18.22 2.92
C ASN A 80 -7.09 -19.45 3.73
N ASP A 81 -6.70 -20.59 3.14
CA ASP A 81 -6.18 -21.73 3.91
C ASP A 81 -4.95 -21.31 4.78
N ARG A 82 -4.03 -20.54 4.17
CA ARG A 82 -2.75 -19.99 4.72
C ARG A 82 -2.20 -18.89 3.80
N ASP A 83 -2.99 -17.85 3.52
CA ASP A 83 -2.59 -16.85 2.52
C ASP A 83 -1.70 -15.77 3.13
N LEU A 84 -0.82 -15.22 2.30
CA LEU A 84 0.02 -14.08 2.62
C LEU A 84 -0.28 -12.97 1.63
N TYR A 85 -0.71 -11.84 2.15
CA TYR A 85 -0.93 -10.61 1.40
C TYR A 85 -0.17 -9.47 2.05
N GLY A 86 0.44 -8.59 1.26
CA GLY A 86 1.11 -7.44 1.82
C GLY A 86 1.26 -6.30 0.83
N GLU A 87 1.39 -5.10 1.39
CA GLU A 87 1.58 -3.88 0.64
C GLU A 87 2.74 -3.09 1.25
N TRP A 88 3.54 -2.44 0.40
CA TRP A 88 4.64 -1.60 0.82
C TRP A 88 4.71 -0.33 -0.02
N TYR A 89 4.69 0.82 0.65
CA TYR A 89 4.73 2.16 0.07
C TYR A 89 5.91 2.95 0.62
N PRO A 90 7.12 2.78 0.03
CA PRO A 90 8.24 3.66 0.28
C PRO A 90 8.02 5.02 -0.39
N THR A 91 8.43 6.09 0.30
CA THR A 91 8.34 7.46 -0.22
C THR A 91 9.66 8.20 -0.11
N LEU A 92 9.89 9.15 -1.03
CA LEU A 92 11.07 10.00 -1.10
C LEU A 92 10.67 11.48 -1.19
N SER A 93 10.99 12.26 -0.16
CA SER A 93 10.67 13.68 -0.05
C SER A 93 11.54 14.52 -0.99
N LEU A 94 10.92 15.20 -1.95
CA LEU A 94 11.62 16.15 -2.81
C LEU A 94 12.05 17.39 -2.04
N GLY A 95 11.28 17.79 -1.01
CA GLY A 95 11.57 18.99 -0.22
C GLY A 95 12.85 18.83 0.58
N SER A 96 13.06 17.62 1.10
CA SER A 96 14.26 17.24 1.84
C SER A 96 15.51 17.14 0.96
N LEU A 97 15.33 16.81 -0.33
CA LEU A 97 16.43 16.69 -1.31
C LEU A 97 16.84 18.05 -1.90
N ALA A 98 15.90 18.98 -2.04
CA ALA A 98 16.13 20.27 -2.68
C ALA A 98 16.70 21.36 -1.74
N GLU A 99 16.92 21.06 -0.45
CA GLU A 99 17.40 21.98 0.61
C GLU A 99 16.62 23.31 0.78
N GLY A 100 15.54 23.52 0.02
CA GLY A 100 14.74 24.75 0.00
C GLY A 100 13.24 24.56 0.23
N GLY A 101 12.80 23.33 0.53
CA GLY A 101 11.38 22.96 0.66
C GLY A 101 10.65 22.98 -0.69
N VAL A 102 9.81 21.98 -0.95
CA VAL A 102 8.83 22.03 -2.05
C VAL A 102 7.43 21.93 -1.46
N GLY A 103 6.52 22.72 -1.98
CA GLY A 103 5.16 22.83 -1.48
C GLY A 103 4.47 24.07 -2.01
N PHE A 104 3.16 24.15 -1.83
CA PHE A 104 2.36 25.29 -2.24
C PHE A 104 1.10 25.37 -1.38
N GLY A 105 0.78 26.57 -0.89
CA GLY A 105 -0.37 26.76 0.00
C GLY A 105 -0.33 25.82 1.21
N PRO A 106 -1.37 24.99 1.44
CA PRO A 106 -1.40 24.03 2.55
C PRO A 106 -0.53 22.78 2.33
N VAL A 107 0.04 22.57 1.14
CA VAL A 107 0.94 21.46 0.86
C VAL A 107 2.34 21.80 1.36
N ASN A 108 2.86 21.05 2.32
CA ASN A 108 4.17 21.29 2.94
C ASN A 108 5.30 20.40 2.41
N ASP A 109 4.98 19.34 1.66
CA ASP A 109 5.96 18.49 0.98
C ASP A 109 5.34 17.79 -0.23
N ILE A 110 6.19 17.45 -1.20
CA ILE A 110 5.85 16.60 -2.35
C ILE A 110 6.84 15.43 -2.35
N ARG A 111 6.32 14.20 -2.36
CA ARG A 111 7.12 12.97 -2.30
C ARG A 111 6.85 12.08 -3.49
N LEU A 112 7.87 11.36 -3.95
CA LEU A 112 7.71 10.27 -4.90
C LEU A 112 7.34 9.00 -4.15
N VAL A 113 6.43 8.19 -4.69
CA VAL A 113 5.98 6.91 -4.13
C VAL A 113 6.30 5.79 -5.11
N ALA A 114 6.74 4.64 -4.59
CA ALA A 114 6.98 3.42 -5.36
C ALA A 114 6.32 2.22 -4.68
N GLY A 115 4.98 2.19 -4.68
CA GLY A 115 4.22 1.16 -3.99
C GLY A 115 4.26 -0.21 -4.67
N VAL A 116 4.07 -1.27 -3.89
CA VAL A 116 3.93 -2.65 -4.37
C VAL A 116 2.94 -3.43 -3.52
N ASN A 117 2.00 -4.12 -4.16
CA ASN A 117 1.00 -4.98 -3.50
C ASN A 117 1.18 -6.42 -3.99
N LEU A 118 1.25 -7.37 -3.07
CA LEU A 118 1.63 -8.76 -3.33
C LEU A 118 0.68 -9.72 -2.64
N GLY A 119 0.14 -10.67 -3.41
CA GLY A 119 -0.60 -11.82 -2.88
C GLY A 119 0.06 -13.12 -3.31
N ILE A 120 0.42 -13.98 -2.35
CA ILE A 120 1.24 -15.18 -2.63
C ILE A 120 0.40 -16.29 -3.26
N GLN A 121 -0.74 -16.68 -2.66
CA GLN A 121 -1.58 -17.73 -3.25
C GLN A 121 -2.30 -17.23 -4.52
N SER A 122 -2.79 -15.99 -4.48
CA SER A 122 -3.46 -15.35 -5.61
C SER A 122 -2.51 -14.95 -6.75
N LYS A 123 -1.18 -14.99 -6.54
CA LYS A 123 -0.14 -14.53 -7.49
C LYS A 123 -0.40 -13.10 -8.01
N VAL A 124 -0.99 -12.27 -7.15
CA VAL A 124 -1.24 -10.86 -7.44
C VAL A 124 0.06 -10.08 -7.26
N VAL A 125 0.39 -9.25 -8.25
CA VAL A 125 1.47 -8.27 -8.18
C VAL A 125 0.97 -6.97 -8.78
N LYS A 126 0.91 -5.90 -7.98
CA LYS A 126 0.58 -4.55 -8.44
C LYS A 126 1.72 -3.60 -8.13
N TYR A 127 1.99 -2.67 -9.04
CA TYR A 127 2.89 -1.55 -8.79
C TYR A 127 2.09 -0.26 -8.68
N VAL A 128 2.48 0.59 -7.72
CA VAL A 128 1.84 1.87 -7.44
C VAL A 128 2.85 3.02 -7.45
N PRO A 129 3.45 3.34 -8.61
CA PRO A 129 4.27 4.54 -8.74
C PRO A 129 3.38 5.78 -8.70
N GLY A 130 3.78 6.79 -7.95
CA GLY A 130 2.95 7.97 -7.76
C GLY A 130 3.62 9.15 -7.09
N VAL A 131 2.79 10.12 -6.74
CA VAL A 131 3.16 11.30 -5.96
C VAL A 131 2.32 11.33 -4.69
N GLU A 132 2.98 11.58 -3.57
CA GLU A 132 2.34 11.85 -2.29
C GLU A 132 2.46 13.34 -1.97
N LEU A 133 1.35 13.94 -1.55
CA LEU A 133 1.31 15.31 -1.04
C LEU A 133 1.16 15.27 0.48
N GLY A 134 2.07 15.94 1.19
CA GLY A 134 1.93 16.21 2.61
C GLY A 134 1.12 17.48 2.83
N TRP A 135 0.10 17.42 3.68
CA TRP A 135 -0.78 18.55 3.98
C TRP A 135 -0.58 19.04 5.40
N ASN A 136 -0.44 20.36 5.56
CA ASN A 136 -0.41 21.03 6.84
C ASN A 136 -1.84 21.34 7.32
N ILE A 137 -2.49 20.35 7.94
CA ILE A 137 -3.85 20.47 8.47
C ILE A 137 -3.82 20.63 10.00
N PRO A 138 -4.37 21.73 10.56
CA PRO A 138 -4.40 21.92 12.01
C PRO A 138 -5.05 20.77 12.76
N GLY A 139 -4.41 20.31 13.84
CA GLY A 139 -4.91 19.20 14.67
C GLY A 139 -4.52 17.80 14.18
N PHE A 140 -3.85 17.68 13.04
CA PHE A 140 -3.31 16.41 12.54
C PHE A 140 -1.79 16.39 12.67
N ILE A 141 -1.25 15.21 13.05
CA ILE A 141 0.17 14.91 12.96
C ILE A 141 0.57 14.82 11.48
N PHE A 142 -0.25 14.15 10.68
CA PHE A 142 -0.16 14.19 9.23
C PHE A 142 -1.54 14.02 8.59
N VAL A 143 -1.68 14.61 7.42
CA VAL A 143 -2.64 14.22 6.39
C VAL A 143 -1.84 14.09 5.11
N ASN A 144 -1.87 12.93 4.47
CA ASN A 144 -1.20 12.69 3.19
C ASN A 144 -2.23 12.26 2.14
N THR A 145 -1.97 12.61 0.89
CA THR A 145 -2.73 12.07 -0.24
C THR A 145 -1.78 11.48 -1.27
N ILE A 146 -2.04 10.24 -1.71
CA ILE A 146 -1.31 9.60 -2.81
C ILE A 146 -2.16 9.67 -4.07
N LEU A 147 -1.56 10.10 -5.17
CA LEU A 147 -2.07 9.87 -6.51
C LEU A 147 -1.08 8.95 -7.24
N GLY A 148 -1.49 7.72 -7.50
CA GLY A 148 -0.64 6.70 -8.13
C GLY A 148 -1.27 6.06 -9.34
N GLY A 149 -0.42 5.53 -10.23
CA GLY A 149 -0.84 4.58 -11.26
C GLY A 149 -0.97 3.21 -10.63
N PHE A 150 -2.09 2.51 -10.82
CA PHE A 150 -2.31 1.17 -10.30
C PHE A 150 -2.09 0.16 -11.42
N ILE A 151 -0.86 -0.33 -11.53
CA ILE A 151 -0.38 -1.11 -12.68
C ILE A 151 -0.46 -2.60 -12.35
N ASP A 152 -1.12 -3.38 -13.20
CA ASP A 152 -1.22 -4.82 -12.99
C ASP A 152 -0.05 -5.57 -13.62
N ALA A 153 0.73 -6.25 -12.78
CA ALA A 153 1.82 -7.13 -13.17
C ALA A 153 1.55 -8.60 -12.81
N SER A 154 0.31 -8.94 -12.46
CA SER A 154 -0.12 -10.29 -12.11
C SER A 154 -0.07 -11.21 -13.34
N SER A 155 0.23 -12.49 -13.12
CA SER A 155 0.31 -13.46 -14.22
C SER A 155 -1.06 -13.83 -14.83
N GLY A 156 -2.15 -13.37 -14.23
CA GLY A 156 -3.52 -13.70 -14.64
C GLY A 156 -3.84 -15.19 -14.49
N LEU A 157 -4.98 -15.58 -15.07
CA LEU A 157 -5.45 -16.97 -15.10
C LEU A 157 -4.46 -17.91 -15.83
N ASP A 158 -3.78 -17.42 -16.86
CA ASP A 158 -2.78 -18.20 -17.63
C ASP A 158 -1.57 -18.62 -16.76
N GLY A 159 -1.22 -17.83 -15.75
CA GLY A 159 -0.22 -18.18 -14.75
C GLY A 159 -0.77 -18.96 -13.55
N GLY A 160 -2.05 -19.33 -13.58
CA GLY A 160 -2.76 -19.97 -12.47
C GLY A 160 -2.85 -19.07 -11.23
N GLY A 161 -3.01 -17.76 -11.43
CA GLY A 161 -3.27 -16.78 -10.39
C GLY A 161 -4.69 -16.21 -10.50
N ALA A 162 -4.98 -15.15 -9.73
CA ALA A 162 -6.20 -14.38 -9.87
C ALA A 162 -6.29 -13.71 -11.26
N PRO A 163 -7.51 -13.39 -11.74
CA PRO A 163 -7.68 -12.63 -12.98
C PRO A 163 -6.88 -11.32 -12.96
N SER A 164 -6.16 -11.04 -14.05
CA SER A 164 -5.53 -9.73 -14.22
C SER A 164 -6.61 -8.67 -14.42
N THR A 165 -6.47 -7.57 -13.72
CA THR A 165 -7.20 -6.32 -13.97
C THR A 165 -6.32 -5.48 -14.91
N GLY A 166 -6.87 -4.70 -15.84
CA GLY A 166 -6.03 -3.76 -16.58
C GLY A 166 -5.38 -2.70 -15.67
N ASP A 167 -4.57 -1.83 -16.26
CA ASP A 167 -3.97 -0.69 -15.55
C ASP A 167 -5.03 0.36 -15.20
N SER A 168 -4.88 0.99 -14.04
CA SER A 168 -5.79 2.00 -13.51
C SER A 168 -5.02 3.08 -12.73
N PHE A 169 -5.71 3.81 -11.85
CA PHE A 169 -5.13 4.74 -10.89
C PHE A 169 -5.66 4.46 -9.49
N ASN A 170 -4.91 4.90 -8.47
CA ASN A 170 -5.37 4.95 -7.10
C ASN A 170 -5.30 6.38 -6.55
N PHE A 171 -6.25 6.71 -5.70
CA PHE A 171 -6.24 7.91 -4.87
C PHE A 171 -6.43 7.48 -3.42
N ASP A 172 -5.41 7.66 -2.60
CA ASP A 172 -5.44 7.33 -1.17
C ASP A 172 -5.32 8.61 -0.34
N VAL A 173 -6.11 8.69 0.74
CA VAL A 173 -5.95 9.69 1.80
C VAL A 173 -5.65 8.97 3.11
N SER A 174 -4.56 9.35 3.79
CA SER A 174 -4.20 8.82 5.11
C SER A 174 -4.04 9.94 6.14
N TRP A 175 -4.37 9.65 7.39
CA TRP A 175 -4.34 10.64 8.46
C TRP A 175 -3.97 10.06 9.82
N LEU A 176 -3.43 10.93 10.67
CA LEU A 176 -3.24 10.69 12.10
C LEU A 176 -3.45 11.99 12.86
N SER A 177 -4.32 11.94 13.86
CA SER A 177 -4.50 12.95 14.88
C SER A 177 -4.43 12.29 16.26
N VAL A 178 -3.93 13.02 17.26
CA VAL A 178 -3.86 12.56 18.65
C VAL A 178 -4.49 13.63 19.53
N PHE A 179 -5.36 13.22 20.44
CA PHE A 179 -6.08 14.10 21.35
C PHE A 179 -6.17 13.50 22.76
N GLN A 180 -6.45 14.32 23.76
CA GLN A 180 -6.62 13.87 25.13
C GLN A 180 -8.08 13.96 25.57
N LEU A 181 -8.59 12.91 26.21
CA LEU A 181 -9.92 12.87 26.81
C LEU A 181 -9.83 12.18 28.18
N GLY A 182 -10.29 12.84 29.24
CA GLY A 182 -10.27 12.27 30.59
C GLY A 182 -8.86 11.92 31.12
N GLY A 183 -7.83 12.66 30.71
CA GLY A 183 -6.43 12.40 31.10
C GLY A 183 -5.75 11.26 30.35
N GLN A 184 -6.42 10.67 29.35
CA GLN A 184 -5.88 9.60 28.51
C GLN A 184 -5.65 10.10 27.08
N SER A 185 -4.65 9.52 26.40
CA SER A 185 -4.35 9.82 24.99
C SER A 185 -5.13 8.89 24.07
N PHE A 186 -5.75 9.48 23.05
CA PHE A 186 -6.48 8.78 21.99
C PHE A 186 -5.93 9.20 20.63
N SER A 187 -6.03 8.31 19.65
CA SER A 187 -5.72 8.63 18.25
C SER A 187 -6.95 8.50 17.36
N PHE A 188 -7.03 9.37 16.37
CA PHE A 188 -7.91 9.23 15.21
C PHE A 188 -7.02 9.03 13.99
N THR A 189 -7.01 7.82 13.43
CA THR A 189 -6.11 7.43 12.35
C THR A 189 -6.79 6.46 11.40
N GLY A 190 -6.27 6.38 10.19
CA GLY A 190 -6.75 5.48 9.15
C GLY A 190 -6.34 5.98 7.78
N HIS A 191 -6.93 5.33 6.78
CA HIS A 191 -6.85 5.77 5.41
C HIS A 191 -8.17 5.46 4.68
N ALA A 192 -8.35 6.07 3.52
CA ALA A 192 -9.43 5.80 2.60
C ALA A 192 -8.88 5.79 1.18
N GLU A 193 -9.10 4.70 0.46
CA GLU A 193 -8.61 4.52 -0.90
C GLU A 193 -9.76 4.42 -1.89
N TYR A 194 -9.58 5.09 -3.03
CA TYR A 194 -10.35 4.89 -4.24
C TYR A 194 -9.46 4.31 -5.33
N MET A 195 -9.83 3.15 -5.85
CA MET A 195 -9.23 2.56 -7.05
C MET A 195 -10.13 2.81 -8.26
N GLY A 196 -9.54 3.31 -9.34
CA GLY A 196 -10.25 3.51 -10.60
C GLY A 196 -10.74 2.18 -11.18
N ALA A 197 -11.92 2.19 -11.80
CA ALA A 197 -12.41 1.05 -12.54
C ALA A 197 -11.66 0.90 -13.87
N VAL A 198 -11.26 -0.33 -14.18
CA VAL A 198 -10.82 -0.70 -15.52
C VAL A 198 -12.06 -1.01 -16.34
N THR A 199 -12.30 -0.29 -17.43
CA THR A 199 -13.33 -0.61 -18.43
C THR A 199 -12.80 -1.54 -19.50
#